data_AF-A0AA88QG91-F1
#
_entry.id   AF-A0AA88QG91-F1
#
_cell.length_a   1.000
_cell.length_b   1.000
_cell.length_c   1.000
_cell.angle_alpha   90.00
_cell.angle_beta   90.00
_cell.angle_gamma   90.00
#
_symmetry.space_group_name_H-M   'P 1'
#
loop_
_entity.id
_entity.type
_entity.pdbx_description
1 polymer ?
#
loop_
_entity_poly.entity_id
_entity_poly.type
_entity_poly.pdbx_seq_one_letter_code
_entity_poly.pdbx_strand_id
1 'polypeptide(L)'
;METGAPSELDVGTVALSGLDSGTVAIPGPDMMSYPTLLGIIGGRGGNEFSFTGVNNGASLERIWVWVGEWQVKAVKIWLSDGRNKTFGEPSGSHQEYTFTPGECFKSLSLWGNGAGTRLGAIKFKTSKGGEFFAKMTSWGLKQEYPMDVGSGYCLGVEGRAGADLDCMGFMFLNAVQSAVLTNVNYPTINQLIPKVAVEELKSLNYRNSGSVTQKQIIESSKTITTKSSWSVSTSFTATFSVEVKAGIPGLAEMTAGYSFSIGVENTYSHEYSVERKETLSTPVDIPPKKKVDVNISIGRATFDLPYTGTMIITCKNGSVLKYEIKGQYKGVAYTDIKVDTKEYDL
;
A
#
# COMPACT_ATOMS: atom_id res chain seq x y z
N MET A 1 56.32 62.85 23.17
CA MET A 1 55.05 63.39 23.68
C MET A 1 54.19 63.67 22.48
N GLU A 2 53.00 63.05 22.44
CA GLU A 2 51.72 63.49 21.84
C GLU A 2 51.76 64.48 20.66
N THR A 3 51.02 64.34 19.56
CA THR A 3 49.82 63.58 19.14
C THR A 3 49.65 63.87 17.64
N GLY A 4 48.91 63.03 16.91
CA GLY A 4 48.23 63.48 15.69
C GLY A 4 48.38 62.53 14.51
N ALA A 5 47.29 61.82 14.19
CA ALA A 5 47.11 61.05 12.97
C ALA A 5 47.10 61.95 11.72
N PRO A 6 47.48 61.42 10.55
CA PRO A 6 47.01 61.98 9.29
C PRO A 6 46.42 60.93 8.32
N SER A 7 45.23 61.31 7.80
CA SER A 7 44.75 61.23 6.41
C SER A 7 45.09 60.03 5.53
N GLU A 8 44.03 59.32 5.15
CA GLU A 8 43.95 58.33 4.07
C GLU A 8 44.25 58.95 2.69
N LEU A 9 45.00 58.19 1.88
CA LEU A 9 45.36 58.50 0.50
C LEU A 9 44.68 57.53 -0.47
N ASP A 10 43.96 58.16 -1.40
CA ASP A 10 43.58 57.83 -2.77
C ASP A 10 44.20 56.58 -3.44
N VAL A 11 43.35 55.73 -4.02
CA VAL A 11 43.70 54.86 -5.16
C VAL A 11 42.50 54.75 -6.13
N GLY A 12 42.48 55.62 -7.12
CA GLY A 12 42.42 55.27 -8.56
C GLY A 12 41.42 54.20 -9.03
N THR A 13 40.34 54.67 -9.65
CA THR A 13 39.31 53.90 -10.35
C THR A 13 39.76 53.43 -11.75
N VAL A 14 39.60 52.14 -12.05
CA VAL A 14 39.55 51.61 -13.44
C VAL A 14 38.25 50.83 -13.60
N ALA A 15 37.44 51.25 -14.58
CA ALA A 15 36.15 50.68 -14.90
C ALA A 15 36.29 49.36 -15.69
N LEU A 16 35.45 48.38 -15.38
CA LEU A 16 35.04 47.33 -16.34
C LEU A 16 33.54 47.05 -16.19
N SER A 17 32.90 47.09 -17.35
CA SER A 17 31.49 46.96 -17.72
C SER A 17 30.83 45.64 -17.33
N GLY A 18 29.54 45.68 -17.01
CA GLY A 18 28.66 44.50 -17.07
C GLY A 18 27.51 44.51 -16.08
N LEU A 19 26.53 45.40 -16.26
CA LEU A 19 25.22 45.28 -15.62
C LEU A 19 24.44 44.17 -16.35
N ASP A 20 24.38 42.98 -15.77
CA ASP A 20 23.34 42.00 -16.14
C ASP A 20 22.19 42.16 -15.15
N SER A 21 21.04 42.57 -15.68
CA SER A 21 19.80 42.76 -14.94
C SER A 21 19.25 41.41 -14.52
N GLY A 22 19.68 40.93 -13.35
CA GLY A 22 19.07 39.81 -12.67
C GLY A 22 17.60 40.10 -12.40
N THR A 23 16.74 39.57 -13.26
CA THR A 23 15.31 39.51 -12.98
C THR A 23 15.14 38.52 -11.84
N VAL A 24 14.95 39.04 -10.63
CA VAL A 24 14.53 38.24 -9.48
C VAL A 24 13.17 37.65 -9.86
N ALA A 25 13.16 36.36 -10.19
CA ALA A 25 11.93 35.62 -10.37
C ALA A 25 11.17 35.65 -9.05
N ILE A 26 10.12 36.47 -9.01
CA ILE A 26 9.12 36.46 -7.97
C ILE A 26 8.57 35.02 -7.94
N PRO A 27 8.62 34.30 -6.79
CA PRO A 27 8.01 32.99 -6.73
C PRO A 27 6.54 33.12 -7.14
N GLY A 28 6.16 32.38 -8.18
CA GLY A 28 4.78 32.33 -8.65
C GLY A 28 3.85 31.89 -7.52
N PRO A 29 2.54 32.16 -7.61
CA PRO A 29 1.58 31.73 -6.59
C PRO A 29 1.72 30.23 -6.39
N ASP A 30 1.91 29.78 -5.14
CA ASP A 30 1.95 28.36 -4.78
C ASP A 30 0.74 27.66 -5.40
N MET A 31 0.98 26.91 -6.49
CA MET A 31 -0.07 26.18 -7.19
C MET A 31 -0.48 25.04 -6.26
N MET A 32 -1.59 25.21 -5.54
CA MET A 32 -2.16 24.17 -4.67
C MET A 32 -2.34 22.88 -5.48
N SER A 33 -1.52 21.87 -5.19
CA SER A 33 -1.58 20.56 -5.82
C SER A 33 -2.43 19.63 -4.95
N TYR A 34 -3.36 18.92 -5.59
CA TYR A 34 -4.25 17.98 -4.92
C TYR A 34 -3.94 16.54 -5.32
N PRO A 35 -4.12 15.58 -4.40
CA PRO A 35 -3.88 14.18 -4.69
C PRO A 35 -4.99 13.58 -5.55
N THR A 36 -6.11 14.28 -5.74
CA THR A 36 -7.23 13.83 -6.56
C THR A 36 -7.53 14.81 -7.69
N LEU A 37 -8.08 14.27 -8.78
CA LEU A 37 -8.59 14.99 -9.94
C LEU A 37 -10.10 14.75 -10.02
N LEU A 38 -10.86 15.82 -10.25
CA LEU A 38 -12.31 15.75 -10.38
C LEU A 38 -12.81 16.80 -11.38
N GLY A 39 -13.40 16.34 -12.48
CA GLY A 39 -14.11 17.17 -13.45
C GLY A 39 -15.60 16.83 -13.46
N ILE A 40 -16.45 17.75 -13.01
CA ILE A 40 -17.91 17.56 -12.95
C ILE A 40 -18.55 18.20 -14.18
N ILE A 41 -19.41 17.44 -14.88
CA ILE A 41 -20.18 17.92 -16.03
C ILE A 41 -21.67 17.76 -15.79
N GLY A 42 -22.44 18.80 -16.15
CA GLY A 42 -23.90 18.81 -16.10
C GLY A 42 -24.46 20.18 -15.70
N GLY A 43 -25.66 20.18 -15.11
CA GLY A 43 -26.34 21.35 -14.58
C GLY A 43 -26.10 21.61 -13.10
N ARG A 44 -26.83 22.60 -12.58
CA ARG A 44 -26.73 23.07 -11.18
C ARG A 44 -27.89 22.64 -10.28
N GLY A 45 -28.84 21.86 -10.80
CA GLY A 45 -29.99 21.37 -10.02
C GLY A 45 -29.60 20.25 -9.05
N GLY A 46 -30.60 19.58 -8.47
CA GLY A 46 -30.41 18.41 -7.61
C GLY A 46 -29.77 18.69 -6.24
N ASN A 47 -29.55 17.62 -5.48
CA ASN A 47 -28.84 17.62 -4.21
C ASN A 47 -27.43 17.07 -4.39
N GLU A 48 -26.47 17.65 -3.69
CA GLU A 48 -25.07 17.22 -3.74
C GLU A 48 -24.88 15.82 -3.18
N PHE A 49 -23.98 15.07 -3.80
CA PHE A 49 -23.48 13.82 -3.28
C PHE A 49 -21.98 13.67 -3.52
N SER A 50 -21.32 12.99 -2.59
CA SER A 50 -19.97 12.46 -2.73
C SER A 50 -19.98 11.00 -2.29
N PHE A 51 -19.43 10.12 -3.12
CA PHE A 51 -19.34 8.70 -2.85
C PHE A 51 -18.00 8.16 -3.33
N THR A 52 -17.02 8.31 -2.46
CA THR A 52 -15.62 8.04 -2.77
C THR A 52 -14.93 7.20 -1.69
N GLY A 53 -13.80 6.60 -2.05
CA GLY A 53 -12.87 5.92 -1.17
C GLY A 53 -11.67 6.77 -0.76
N VAL A 54 -11.74 8.10 -0.82
CA VAL A 54 -10.64 9.00 -0.41
C VAL A 54 -10.14 8.68 1.00
N ASN A 55 -11.05 8.32 1.90
CA ASN A 55 -10.73 8.11 3.32
C ASN A 55 -10.20 6.70 3.65
N ASN A 56 -10.16 5.77 2.68
CA ASN A 56 -9.75 4.39 2.94
C ASN A 56 -9.09 3.67 1.73
N GLY A 57 -8.89 4.37 0.63
CA GLY A 57 -8.32 3.83 -0.61
C GLY A 57 -9.26 2.96 -1.43
N ALA A 58 -10.56 2.90 -1.13
CA ALA A 58 -11.49 2.12 -1.94
C ALA A 58 -11.63 2.71 -3.35
N SER A 59 -11.75 1.84 -4.35
CA SER A 59 -11.94 2.22 -5.75
C SER A 59 -13.32 1.87 -6.27
N LEU A 60 -13.71 2.48 -7.38
CA LEU A 60 -14.85 2.07 -8.18
C LEU A 60 -14.66 0.63 -8.66
N GLU A 61 -15.52 -0.27 -8.19
CA GLU A 61 -15.52 -1.68 -8.57
C GLU A 61 -16.58 -1.96 -9.64
N ARG A 62 -17.70 -1.25 -9.59
CA ARG A 62 -18.82 -1.47 -10.50
C ARG A 62 -19.68 -0.23 -10.67
N ILE A 63 -20.22 -0.07 -11.87
CA ILE A 63 -21.15 1.00 -12.21
C ILE A 63 -22.32 0.45 -13.03
N TRP A 64 -23.54 0.81 -12.63
CA TRP A 64 -24.73 0.72 -13.48
C TRP A 64 -25.15 2.13 -13.89
N VAL A 65 -25.59 2.28 -15.13
CA VAL A 65 -26.08 3.55 -15.68
C VAL A 65 -27.41 3.34 -16.37
N TRP A 66 -28.41 4.12 -15.97
CA TRP A 66 -29.69 4.25 -16.65
C TRP A 66 -29.70 5.55 -17.45
N VAL A 67 -30.29 5.52 -18.64
CA VAL A 67 -30.37 6.68 -19.53
C VAL A 67 -31.82 6.95 -19.91
N GLY A 68 -32.17 8.22 -19.98
CA GLY A 68 -33.43 8.71 -20.50
C GLY A 68 -33.26 9.37 -21.86
N GLU A 69 -34.32 10.01 -22.34
CA GLU A 69 -34.35 10.67 -23.66
C GLU A 69 -33.35 11.83 -23.78
N TRP A 70 -33.13 12.57 -22.69
CA TRP A 70 -32.34 13.80 -22.69
C TRP A 70 -31.36 13.87 -21.50
N GLN A 71 -31.16 12.78 -20.77
CA GLN A 71 -30.32 12.73 -19.57
C GLN A 71 -29.74 11.34 -19.28
N VAL A 72 -28.68 11.32 -18.46
CA VAL A 72 -28.38 10.18 -17.59
C VAL A 72 -29.39 10.20 -16.45
N LYS A 73 -30.16 9.13 -16.32
CA LYS A 73 -31.32 9.05 -15.44
C LYS A 73 -30.93 8.66 -14.02
N ALA A 74 -30.09 7.64 -13.88
CA ALA A 74 -29.57 7.20 -12.60
C ALA A 74 -28.21 6.55 -12.77
N VAL A 75 -27.45 6.49 -11.68
CA VAL A 75 -26.27 5.64 -11.57
C VAL A 75 -26.31 4.85 -10.27
N LYS A 76 -25.80 3.62 -10.29
CA LYS A 76 -25.54 2.84 -9.08
C LYS A 76 -24.08 2.47 -9.06
N ILE A 77 -23.42 2.74 -7.94
CA ILE A 77 -21.98 2.65 -7.78
C ILE A 77 -21.67 1.65 -6.68
N TRP A 78 -20.71 0.77 -6.92
CA TRP A 78 -20.08 -0.08 -5.92
C TRP A 78 -18.62 0.28 -5.78
N LEU A 79 -18.15 0.39 -4.54
CA LEU A 79 -16.75 0.56 -4.21
C LEU A 79 -16.18 -0.76 -3.71
N SER A 80 -14.86 -0.93 -3.84
CA SER A 80 -14.13 -2.16 -3.48
C SER A 80 -14.15 -2.50 -1.99
N ASP A 81 -14.71 -1.64 -1.14
CA ASP A 81 -14.94 -1.89 0.29
C ASP A 81 -16.36 -2.42 0.58
N GLY A 82 -17.13 -2.77 -0.46
CA GLY A 82 -18.48 -3.31 -0.36
C GLY A 82 -19.58 -2.25 -0.26
N ARG A 83 -19.24 -0.97 -0.07
CA ARG A 83 -20.25 0.10 -0.09
C ARG A 83 -20.86 0.20 -1.48
N ASN A 84 -22.17 0.43 -1.53
CA ASN A 84 -22.86 0.76 -2.77
C ASN A 84 -24.00 1.75 -2.56
N LYS A 85 -24.27 2.58 -3.57
CA LYS A 85 -25.32 3.61 -3.50
C LYS A 85 -25.86 3.94 -4.89
N THR A 86 -27.13 4.29 -4.95
CA THR A 86 -27.81 4.78 -6.16
C THR A 86 -28.03 6.29 -6.07
N PHE A 87 -27.84 7.00 -7.18
CA PHE A 87 -28.12 8.42 -7.36
C PHE A 87 -29.03 8.61 -8.58
N GLY A 88 -29.99 9.52 -8.50
CA GLY A 88 -31.09 9.60 -9.47
C GLY A 88 -32.18 8.55 -9.22
N GLU A 89 -33.22 8.56 -10.05
CA GLU A 89 -34.32 7.60 -9.98
C GLU A 89 -34.26 6.65 -11.19
N PRO A 90 -33.83 5.38 -11.00
CA PRO A 90 -33.73 4.41 -12.09
C PRO A 90 -35.04 4.24 -12.86
N SER A 91 -34.94 4.17 -14.19
CA SER A 91 -36.06 3.82 -15.07
C SER A 91 -35.56 3.13 -16.32
N GLY A 92 -36.26 2.08 -16.75
CA GLY A 92 -35.84 1.21 -17.86
C GLY A 92 -34.68 0.27 -17.52
N SER A 93 -34.01 -0.23 -18.55
CA SER A 93 -32.81 -1.08 -18.41
C SER A 93 -31.56 -0.25 -18.09
N HIS A 94 -30.55 -0.91 -17.50
CA HIS A 94 -29.25 -0.32 -17.26
C HIS A 94 -28.18 -0.93 -18.15
N GLN A 95 -27.11 -0.17 -18.36
CA GLN A 95 -25.82 -0.68 -18.80
C GLN A 95 -24.91 -0.85 -17.59
N GLU A 96 -24.06 -1.88 -17.60
CA GLU A 96 -23.16 -2.20 -16.50
C GLU A 96 -21.71 -2.24 -16.99
N TYR A 97 -20.78 -1.85 -16.11
CA TYR A 97 -19.38 -2.19 -16.22
C TYR A 97 -18.84 -2.63 -14.86
N THR A 98 -18.11 -3.75 -14.84
CA THR A 98 -17.44 -4.27 -13.65
C THR A 98 -15.93 -4.28 -13.88
N PHE A 99 -15.20 -3.64 -12.99
CA PHE A 99 -13.74 -3.52 -13.07
C PHE A 99 -13.10 -4.74 -12.39
N THR A 100 -12.12 -5.34 -13.08
CA THR A 100 -11.26 -6.36 -12.46
C THR A 100 -10.17 -5.69 -11.61
N PRO A 101 -9.64 -6.34 -10.55
CA PRO A 101 -8.52 -5.78 -9.79
C PRO A 101 -7.33 -5.40 -10.68
N GLY A 102 -6.82 -4.18 -10.53
CA GLY A 102 -5.74 -3.63 -11.36
C GLY A 102 -6.20 -3.00 -12.69
N GLU A 103 -7.49 -3.09 -13.02
CA GLU A 103 -8.07 -2.41 -14.17
C GLU A 103 -8.30 -0.94 -13.86
N CYS A 104 -7.71 -0.06 -14.66
CA CYS A 104 -7.75 1.39 -14.47
C CYS A 104 -8.34 2.08 -15.70
N PHE A 105 -8.83 3.29 -15.53
CA PHE A 105 -9.25 4.12 -16.64
C PHE A 105 -8.04 4.53 -17.49
N LYS A 106 -8.17 4.43 -18.81
CA LYS A 106 -7.24 5.00 -19.79
C LYS A 106 -7.72 6.33 -20.33
N SER A 107 -9.04 6.47 -20.46
CA SER A 107 -9.67 7.71 -20.86
C SER A 107 -11.08 7.77 -20.29
N LEU A 108 -11.56 8.99 -20.05
CA LEU A 108 -12.92 9.30 -19.69
C LEU A 108 -13.34 10.52 -20.50
N SER A 109 -14.55 10.47 -21.05
CA SER A 109 -15.21 11.62 -21.63
C SER A 109 -16.62 11.72 -21.05
N LEU A 110 -17.01 12.94 -20.69
CA LEU A 110 -18.35 13.27 -20.24
C LEU A 110 -19.00 14.24 -21.21
N TRP A 111 -20.33 14.19 -21.29
CA TRP A 111 -21.12 15.16 -22.03
C TRP A 111 -22.22 15.69 -21.12
N GLY A 112 -22.50 16.99 -21.21
CA GLY A 112 -23.79 17.50 -20.77
C GLY A 112 -24.87 17.12 -21.79
N ASN A 113 -26.14 17.28 -21.42
CA ASN A 113 -27.26 17.08 -22.34
C ASN A 113 -27.37 18.14 -23.46
N GLY A 114 -26.43 19.10 -23.53
CA GLY A 114 -26.44 20.16 -24.54
C GLY A 114 -27.33 21.36 -24.23
N ALA A 115 -28.13 21.33 -23.16
CA ALA A 115 -28.78 22.49 -22.56
C ALA A 115 -28.07 22.98 -21.27
N GLY A 116 -27.09 22.21 -20.77
CA GLY A 116 -26.36 22.54 -19.54
C GLY A 116 -27.18 22.29 -18.27
N THR A 117 -28.17 21.39 -18.32
CA THR A 117 -29.07 21.11 -17.19
C THR A 117 -28.90 19.71 -16.60
N ARG A 118 -28.37 18.76 -17.37
CA ARG A 118 -28.13 17.37 -16.95
C ARG A 118 -26.81 16.85 -17.50
N LEU A 119 -26.30 15.79 -16.89
CA LEU A 119 -25.35 14.89 -17.53
C LEU A 119 -26.06 14.15 -18.68
N GLY A 120 -25.43 14.07 -19.84
CA GLY A 120 -25.99 13.49 -21.06
C GLY A 120 -25.32 12.19 -21.52
N ALA A 121 -24.03 11.99 -21.23
CA ALA A 121 -23.34 10.74 -21.52
C ALA A 121 -22.06 10.54 -20.69
N ILE A 122 -21.68 9.27 -20.57
CA ILE A 122 -20.45 8.79 -19.94
C ILE A 122 -19.79 7.81 -20.90
N LYS A 123 -18.56 8.09 -21.32
CA LYS A 123 -17.75 7.18 -22.12
C LYS A 123 -16.40 6.96 -21.46
N PHE A 124 -15.95 5.71 -21.32
CA PHE A 124 -14.59 5.44 -20.87
C PHE A 124 -13.99 4.21 -21.53
N LYS A 125 -12.67 4.14 -21.48
CA LYS A 125 -11.87 2.97 -21.86
C LYS A 125 -10.96 2.56 -20.72
N THR A 126 -10.62 1.29 -20.63
CA THR A 126 -9.81 0.75 -19.53
C THR A 126 -8.46 0.22 -19.97
N SER A 127 -7.54 0.04 -19.01
CA SER A 127 -6.21 -0.52 -19.22
C SER A 127 -6.24 -1.97 -19.69
N LYS A 128 -7.35 -2.68 -19.50
CA LYS A 128 -7.58 -4.06 -19.93
C LYS A 128 -8.37 -4.17 -21.24
N GLY A 129 -8.55 -3.05 -21.95
CA GLY A 129 -9.14 -3.02 -23.29
C GLY A 129 -10.67 -2.95 -23.30
N GLY A 130 -11.32 -2.81 -22.14
CA GLY A 130 -12.76 -2.60 -22.10
C GLY A 130 -13.16 -1.18 -22.50
N GLU A 131 -14.38 -1.06 -23.01
CA GLU A 131 -15.01 0.19 -23.42
C GLU A 131 -16.45 0.21 -22.92
N PHE A 132 -16.87 1.34 -22.37
CA PHE A 132 -18.23 1.56 -21.88
C PHE A 132 -18.74 2.89 -22.41
N PHE A 133 -19.99 2.90 -22.90
CA PHE A 133 -20.60 4.12 -23.41
C PHE A 133 -22.11 4.17 -23.19
N ALA A 134 -22.52 4.87 -22.13
CA ALA A 134 -23.93 5.17 -21.85
C ALA A 134 -24.24 6.61 -22.26
N LYS A 135 -25.30 6.81 -23.05
CA LYS A 135 -25.74 8.13 -23.53
C LYS A 135 -27.27 8.24 -23.57
N MET A 136 -27.77 9.47 -23.47
CA MET A 136 -29.18 9.80 -23.70
C MET A 136 -29.65 9.31 -25.08
N THR A 137 -30.93 8.95 -25.18
CA THR A 137 -31.45 8.20 -26.33
C THR A 137 -32.05 9.05 -27.45
N SER A 138 -32.54 10.26 -27.13
CA SER A 138 -33.24 11.11 -28.11
C SER A 138 -32.43 12.34 -28.49
N TRP A 139 -31.87 13.06 -27.52
CA TRP A 139 -31.08 14.27 -27.80
C TRP A 139 -29.68 13.90 -28.32
N GLY A 140 -29.18 14.64 -29.31
CA GLY A 140 -27.83 14.45 -29.85
C GLY A 140 -26.74 14.97 -28.91
N LEU A 141 -25.61 14.26 -28.84
CA LEU A 141 -24.43 14.73 -28.10
C LEU A 141 -23.83 15.97 -28.77
N LYS A 142 -23.44 16.95 -27.96
CA LYS A 142 -22.78 18.20 -28.40
C LYS A 142 -21.30 18.18 -27.98
N GLN A 143 -20.88 19.16 -27.17
CA GLN A 143 -19.52 19.29 -26.66
C GLN A 143 -19.11 18.05 -25.84
N GLU A 144 -18.06 17.37 -26.29
CA GLU A 144 -17.33 16.37 -25.51
C GLU A 144 -16.40 17.08 -24.52
N TYR A 145 -16.35 16.57 -23.29
CA TYR A 145 -15.39 16.97 -22.28
C TYR A 145 -14.50 15.77 -21.94
N PRO A 146 -13.33 15.65 -22.58
CA PRO A 146 -12.31 14.69 -22.18
C PRO A 146 -11.78 15.04 -20.80
N MET A 147 -11.65 14.06 -19.92
CA MET A 147 -11.19 14.23 -18.54
C MET A 147 -9.77 13.70 -18.39
N ASP A 148 -8.97 14.41 -17.61
CA ASP A 148 -7.71 13.86 -17.10
C ASP A 148 -8.02 12.80 -16.04
N VAL A 149 -7.58 11.57 -16.30
CA VAL A 149 -7.81 10.42 -15.42
C VAL A 149 -6.66 10.21 -14.43
N GLY A 150 -5.60 11.01 -14.47
CA GLY A 150 -4.45 10.91 -13.57
C GLY A 150 -3.79 9.53 -13.61
N SER A 151 -3.82 8.81 -12.48
CA SER A 151 -3.34 7.42 -12.42
C SER A 151 -4.27 6.40 -13.11
N GLY A 152 -5.49 6.81 -13.44
CA GLY A 152 -6.58 5.94 -13.88
C GLY A 152 -7.31 5.22 -12.75
N TYR A 153 -6.82 5.32 -11.50
CA TYR A 153 -7.44 4.72 -10.32
C TYR A 153 -8.61 5.59 -9.84
N CYS A 154 -9.83 5.16 -10.13
CA CYS A 154 -11.05 5.88 -9.79
C CYS A 154 -11.46 5.58 -8.35
N LEU A 155 -11.48 6.60 -7.49
CA LEU A 155 -11.89 6.52 -6.08
C LEU A 155 -13.41 6.55 -5.92
N GLY A 156 -14.17 6.91 -6.96
CA GLY A 156 -15.62 6.99 -6.92
C GLY A 156 -16.16 8.19 -7.70
N VAL A 157 -17.29 8.73 -7.26
CA VAL A 157 -18.00 9.81 -7.97
C VAL A 157 -18.46 10.91 -7.03
N GLU A 158 -18.57 12.12 -7.58
CA GLU A 158 -19.22 13.26 -6.94
C GLU A 158 -20.13 13.97 -7.94
N GLY A 159 -21.16 14.66 -7.45
CA GLY A 159 -22.10 15.33 -8.33
C GLY A 159 -23.34 15.83 -7.63
N ARG A 160 -24.40 16.04 -8.42
CA ARG A 160 -25.73 16.44 -7.95
C ARG A 160 -26.80 15.57 -8.60
N ALA A 161 -27.77 15.15 -7.81
CA ALA A 161 -28.87 14.33 -8.29
C ALA A 161 -30.21 14.68 -7.61
N GLY A 162 -31.28 14.53 -8.38
CA GLY A 162 -32.66 14.51 -7.91
C GLY A 162 -33.38 13.34 -8.54
N ALA A 163 -34.42 13.60 -9.34
CA ALA A 163 -35.04 12.57 -10.19
C ALA A 163 -34.09 12.05 -11.28
N ASP A 164 -33.12 12.88 -11.70
CA ASP A 164 -32.10 12.57 -12.71
C ASP A 164 -30.69 12.87 -12.16
N LEU A 165 -29.64 12.60 -12.95
CA LEU A 165 -28.31 13.13 -12.69
C LEU A 165 -28.18 14.55 -13.27
N ASP A 166 -28.24 15.54 -12.38
CA ASP A 166 -27.99 16.94 -12.72
C ASP A 166 -26.56 17.13 -13.18
N CYS A 167 -25.59 16.66 -12.41
CA CYS A 167 -24.19 16.65 -12.82
C CYS A 167 -23.42 15.52 -12.14
N MET A 168 -22.32 15.09 -12.74
CA MET A 168 -21.42 14.10 -12.11
C MET A 168 -20.01 14.23 -12.65
N GLY A 169 -19.04 13.90 -11.81
CA GLY A 169 -17.65 13.66 -12.16
C GLY A 169 -17.14 12.39 -11.52
N PHE A 170 -16.09 11.82 -12.10
CA PHE A 170 -15.35 10.70 -11.52
C PHE A 170 -14.12 11.26 -10.81
N MET A 171 -13.90 10.83 -9.58
CA MET A 171 -12.75 11.25 -8.79
C MET A 171 -11.61 10.27 -9.01
N PHE A 172 -10.51 10.75 -9.58
CA PHE A 172 -9.31 9.95 -9.80
C PHE A 172 -8.23 10.30 -8.80
N LEU A 173 -7.46 9.30 -8.38
CA LEU A 173 -6.17 9.56 -7.76
C LEU A 173 -5.21 10.09 -8.83
N ASN A 174 -4.51 11.18 -8.53
CA ASN A 174 -3.52 11.75 -9.42
C ASN A 174 -2.35 10.77 -9.65
N ALA A 175 -1.51 11.01 -10.66
CA ALA A 175 -0.40 10.11 -10.98
C ALA A 175 0.46 9.83 -9.74
N VAL A 176 0.61 8.56 -9.37
CA VAL A 176 1.27 8.14 -8.14
C VAL A 176 2.78 8.05 -8.35
N GLN A 177 3.53 8.59 -7.39
CA GLN A 177 4.98 8.46 -7.28
C GLN A 177 5.37 7.31 -6.34
N SER A 178 4.68 7.18 -5.19
CA SER A 178 4.91 6.10 -4.23
C SER A 178 3.67 5.84 -3.39
N ALA A 179 3.55 4.60 -2.88
CA ALA A 179 2.54 4.20 -1.90
C ALA A 179 3.24 3.43 -0.77
N VAL A 180 3.18 3.96 0.45
CA VAL A 180 3.91 3.45 1.61
C VAL A 180 2.95 3.24 2.77
N LEU A 181 2.88 2.00 3.27
CA LEU A 181 2.27 1.67 4.55
C LEU A 181 3.29 1.88 5.66
N THR A 182 2.98 2.75 6.63
CA THR A 182 3.85 3.07 7.77
C THR A 182 3.04 3.03 9.07
N ASN A 183 3.67 3.37 10.21
CA ASN A 183 3.07 3.35 11.54
C ASN A 183 2.38 2.01 11.86
N VAL A 184 2.98 0.92 11.39
CA VAL A 184 2.38 -0.40 11.53
C VAL A 184 2.45 -0.85 12.98
N ASN A 185 1.31 -1.25 13.52
CA ASN A 185 1.17 -1.75 14.89
C ASN A 185 0.37 -3.06 14.91
N TYR A 186 0.70 -3.91 15.87
CA TYR A 186 0.12 -5.24 16.05
C TYR A 186 -0.58 -5.32 17.42
N PRO A 187 -1.83 -4.81 17.55
CA PRO A 187 -2.44 -4.53 18.85
C PRO A 187 -2.61 -5.76 19.75
N THR A 188 -2.72 -6.96 19.18
CA THR A 188 -2.96 -8.20 19.93
C THR A 188 -1.70 -9.03 20.16
N ILE A 189 -0.53 -8.61 19.66
CA ILE A 189 0.68 -9.44 19.67
C ILE A 189 1.11 -9.86 21.08
N ASN A 190 0.98 -8.96 22.06
CA ASN A 190 1.34 -9.20 23.46
C ASN A 190 0.34 -10.09 24.21
N GLN A 191 -0.83 -10.37 23.62
CA GLN A 191 -1.87 -11.23 24.21
C GLN A 191 -1.78 -12.67 23.68
N LEU A 192 -0.97 -12.90 22.64
CA LEU A 192 -0.85 -14.18 21.99
C LEU A 192 0.26 -15.01 22.63
N ILE A 193 0.02 -16.32 22.74
CA ILE A 193 1.04 -17.31 23.10
C ILE A 193 1.55 -17.95 21.80
N PRO A 194 2.86 -17.91 21.52
CA PRO A 194 3.40 -18.51 20.30
C PRO A 194 3.12 -20.01 20.22
N LYS A 195 2.42 -20.43 19.15
CA LYS A 195 2.30 -21.84 18.79
C LYS A 195 3.47 -22.22 17.88
N VAL A 196 4.52 -22.78 18.49
CA VAL A 196 5.75 -23.18 17.79
C VAL A 196 5.67 -24.67 17.48
N ALA A 197 5.66 -25.02 16.20
CA ALA A 197 5.83 -26.39 15.74
C ALA A 197 7.32 -26.75 15.73
N VAL A 198 7.69 -27.82 16.42
CA VAL A 198 9.08 -28.31 16.42
C VAL A 198 9.29 -29.19 15.20
N GLU A 199 10.29 -28.86 14.40
CA GLU A 199 10.70 -29.63 13.24
C GLU A 199 12.05 -30.29 13.54
N GLU A 200 12.07 -31.62 13.61
CA GLU A 200 13.29 -32.37 13.82
C GLU A 200 14.16 -32.33 12.55
N LEU A 201 15.45 -32.05 12.73
CA LEU A 201 16.44 -31.98 11.66
C LEU A 201 17.30 -33.23 11.61
N LYS A 202 17.72 -33.71 12.79
CA LYS A 202 18.66 -34.81 12.94
C LYS A 202 18.54 -35.40 14.34
N SER A 203 18.62 -36.73 14.44
CA SER A 203 18.84 -37.43 15.70
C SER A 203 20.07 -38.32 15.56
N LEU A 204 20.98 -38.24 16.53
CA LEU A 204 22.25 -38.95 16.54
C LEU A 204 22.44 -39.63 17.89
N ASN A 205 23.06 -40.80 17.86
CA ASN A 205 23.48 -41.48 19.08
C ASN A 205 25.00 -41.68 19.10
N TYR A 206 25.61 -41.33 20.22
CA TYR A 206 27.00 -41.59 20.49
C TYR A 206 27.20 -42.44 21.74
N ARG A 207 28.26 -43.26 21.73
CA ARG A 207 28.61 -44.19 22.80
C ARG A 207 30.09 -44.08 23.12
N ASN A 208 30.43 -43.83 24.38
CA ASN A 208 31.83 -43.81 24.84
C ASN A 208 32.08 -44.92 25.87
N SER A 209 32.55 -46.07 25.40
CA SER A 209 32.95 -47.19 26.26
C SER A 209 34.34 -47.00 26.90
N GLY A 210 35.04 -45.90 26.61
CA GLY A 210 36.37 -45.58 27.13
C GLY A 210 36.34 -45.06 28.57
N SER A 211 37.52 -44.67 29.05
CA SER A 211 37.75 -44.06 30.38
C SER A 211 37.97 -42.53 30.32
N VAL A 212 37.96 -41.94 29.14
CA VAL A 212 38.18 -40.49 28.91
C VAL A 212 37.06 -39.89 28.05
N THR A 213 36.71 -38.63 28.30
CA THR A 213 35.68 -37.91 27.52
C THR A 213 36.08 -37.80 26.05
N GLN A 214 35.14 -38.04 25.15
CA GLN A 214 35.31 -37.84 23.71
C GLN A 214 34.55 -36.59 23.26
N LYS A 215 35.07 -35.87 22.26
CA LYS A 215 34.41 -34.71 21.65
C LYS A 215 33.96 -35.04 20.23
N GLN A 216 32.71 -34.71 19.91
CA GLN A 216 32.17 -34.81 18.55
C GLN A 216 31.68 -33.45 18.08
N ILE A 217 32.05 -33.06 16.86
CA ILE A 217 31.52 -31.85 16.23
C ILE A 217 30.31 -32.24 15.42
N ILE A 218 29.17 -31.61 15.72
CA ILE A 218 27.91 -31.91 15.06
C ILE A 218 27.54 -30.73 14.19
N GLU A 219 27.35 -31.03 12.91
CA GLU A 219 26.94 -30.06 11.89
C GLU A 219 25.53 -30.37 11.40
N SER A 220 24.75 -29.30 11.26
CA SER A 220 23.40 -29.33 10.71
C SER A 220 23.13 -28.09 9.88
N SER A 221 22.25 -28.21 8.89
CA SER A 221 21.77 -27.06 8.14
C SER A 221 20.36 -27.27 7.65
N LYS A 222 19.62 -26.18 7.51
CA LYS A 222 18.27 -26.18 6.94
C LYS A 222 18.00 -24.91 6.16
N THR A 223 17.47 -25.07 4.95
CA THR A 223 16.86 -23.96 4.23
C THR A 223 15.49 -23.65 4.84
N ILE A 224 15.30 -22.42 5.28
CA ILE A 224 14.02 -21.92 5.79
C ILE A 224 13.49 -20.80 4.91
N THR A 225 12.16 -20.69 4.84
CA THR A 225 11.47 -19.65 4.08
C THR A 225 10.64 -18.81 5.04
N THR A 226 11.11 -17.62 5.38
CA THR A 226 10.34 -16.66 6.17
C THR A 226 9.41 -15.88 5.26
N LYS A 227 8.20 -15.59 5.74
CA LYS A 227 7.16 -14.89 4.98
C LYS A 227 6.53 -13.81 5.83
N SER A 228 6.15 -12.70 5.19
CA SER A 228 5.43 -11.59 5.78
C SER A 228 4.44 -11.04 4.76
N SER A 229 3.19 -10.87 5.18
CA SER A 229 2.12 -10.38 4.32
C SER A 229 1.24 -9.43 5.12
N TRP A 230 1.06 -8.21 4.62
CA TRP A 230 0.12 -7.23 5.16
C TRP A 230 -1.03 -7.09 4.17
N SER A 231 -2.26 -7.43 4.61
CA SER A 231 -3.42 -7.32 3.74
C SER A 231 -3.70 -5.86 3.40
N VAL A 232 -3.70 -5.52 2.12
CA VAL A 232 -4.16 -4.25 1.55
C VAL A 232 -5.23 -4.58 0.51
N SER A 233 -6.08 -3.61 0.15
CA SER A 233 -7.09 -3.81 -0.90
C SER A 233 -6.46 -4.41 -2.16
N THR A 234 -7.00 -5.52 -2.65
CA THR A 234 -6.51 -6.20 -3.86
C THR A 234 -6.55 -5.29 -5.08
N SER A 235 -7.57 -4.43 -5.20
CA SER A 235 -7.64 -3.47 -6.31
C SER A 235 -6.49 -2.47 -6.25
N PHE A 236 -6.05 -2.10 -5.05
CA PHE A 236 -4.96 -1.15 -4.85
C PHE A 236 -3.59 -1.80 -5.12
N THR A 237 -3.31 -2.98 -4.56
CA THR A 237 -2.02 -3.68 -4.76
C THR A 237 -1.84 -4.21 -6.18
N ALA A 238 -2.93 -4.50 -6.89
CA ALA A 238 -2.88 -4.84 -8.31
C ALA A 238 -2.58 -3.63 -9.21
N THR A 239 -2.81 -2.40 -8.73
CA THR A 239 -2.52 -1.15 -9.48
C THR A 239 -1.18 -0.53 -9.08
N PHE A 240 -0.83 -0.55 -7.80
CA PHE A 240 0.34 0.15 -7.26
C PHE A 240 1.26 -0.82 -6.51
N SER A 241 2.58 -0.59 -6.66
CA SER A 241 3.56 -1.24 -5.81
C SER A 241 3.52 -0.60 -4.42
N VAL A 242 3.19 -1.40 -3.41
CA VAL A 242 3.07 -0.95 -2.02
C VAL A 242 4.33 -1.36 -1.25
N GLU A 243 5.01 -0.36 -0.72
CA GLU A 243 6.07 -0.53 0.25
C GLU A 243 5.48 -0.55 1.67
N VAL A 244 6.06 -1.35 2.56
CA VAL A 244 5.69 -1.44 3.96
C VAL A 244 6.91 -1.11 4.80
N LYS A 245 6.82 -0.05 5.59
CA LYS A 245 7.81 0.35 6.60
C LYS A 245 7.30 -0.08 7.97
N ALA A 246 7.82 -1.20 8.45
CA ALA A 246 7.37 -1.84 9.67
C ALA A 246 8.47 -2.72 10.29
N GLY A 247 8.34 -3.01 11.59
CA GLY A 247 9.01 -4.16 12.19
C GLY A 247 8.24 -5.45 11.90
N ILE A 248 8.93 -6.55 11.63
CA ILE A 248 8.31 -7.86 11.39
C ILE A 248 8.19 -8.64 12.72
N PRO A 249 7.01 -9.21 13.05
CA PRO A 249 6.86 -10.12 14.18
C PRO A 249 7.79 -11.34 14.08
N GLY A 250 8.55 -11.59 15.15
CA GLY A 250 9.47 -12.71 15.29
C GLY A 250 9.22 -13.51 16.57
N LEU A 251 10.08 -14.49 16.82
CA LEU A 251 10.10 -15.28 18.05
C LEU A 251 11.36 -14.97 18.85
N ALA A 252 11.21 -14.92 20.16
CA ALA A 252 12.31 -14.96 21.10
C ALA A 252 12.12 -16.12 22.08
N GLU A 253 13.18 -16.89 22.32
CA GLU A 253 13.18 -17.92 23.35
C GLU A 253 13.50 -17.31 24.72
N MET A 254 12.79 -17.77 25.73
CA MET A 254 12.96 -17.41 27.14
C MET A 254 12.99 -18.68 27.98
N THR A 255 13.45 -18.58 29.23
CA THR A 255 13.50 -19.72 30.16
C THR A 255 12.13 -20.40 30.36
N ALA A 256 11.04 -19.65 30.24
CA ALA A 256 9.66 -20.14 30.39
C ALA A 256 8.98 -20.57 29.07
N GLY A 257 9.69 -20.55 27.92
CA GLY A 257 9.14 -20.91 26.61
C GLY A 257 9.43 -19.86 25.54
N TYR A 258 8.45 -19.56 24.69
CA TYR A 258 8.60 -18.59 23.61
C TYR A 258 7.79 -17.32 23.89
N SER A 259 8.33 -16.18 23.48
CA SER A 259 7.64 -14.90 23.41
C SER A 259 7.68 -14.34 21.99
N PHE A 260 6.74 -13.46 21.68
CA PHE A 260 6.79 -12.68 20.45
C PHE A 260 7.69 -11.47 20.62
N SER A 261 8.43 -11.15 19.57
CA SER A 261 9.20 -9.92 19.45
C SER A 261 8.80 -9.19 18.18
N ILE A 262 9.08 -7.89 18.11
CA ILE A 262 8.94 -7.10 16.88
C ILE A 262 10.36 -6.72 16.45
N GLY A 263 10.73 -7.06 15.22
CA GLY A 263 12.02 -6.71 14.65
C GLY A 263 12.18 -5.20 14.45
N VAL A 264 13.41 -4.79 14.17
CA VAL A 264 13.72 -3.39 13.81
C VAL A 264 12.94 -3.02 12.54
N GLU A 265 12.47 -1.77 12.49
CA GLU A 265 11.76 -1.26 11.32
C GLU A 265 12.67 -1.28 10.07
N ASN A 266 12.13 -1.80 8.97
CA ASN A 266 12.76 -1.74 7.66
C ASN A 266 11.69 -1.65 6.56
N THR A 267 12.10 -1.54 5.31
CA THR A 267 11.22 -1.46 4.13
C THR A 267 11.07 -2.83 3.48
N TYR A 268 9.82 -3.22 3.23
CA TYR A 268 9.44 -4.49 2.62
C TYR A 268 8.38 -4.28 1.53
N SER A 269 8.16 -5.28 0.68
CA SER A 269 6.93 -5.37 -0.11
C SER A 269 5.75 -5.81 0.78
N HIS A 270 4.52 -5.51 0.36
CA HIS A 270 3.32 -5.96 1.10
C HIS A 270 3.20 -7.50 1.19
N GLU A 271 3.82 -8.21 0.25
CA GLU A 271 4.09 -9.64 0.29
C GLU A 271 5.59 -9.85 0.17
N TYR A 272 6.22 -10.27 1.26
CA TYR A 272 7.65 -10.46 1.39
C TYR A 272 7.95 -11.92 1.73
N SER A 273 8.95 -12.49 1.05
CA SER A 273 9.42 -13.85 1.28
C SER A 273 10.92 -13.88 1.07
N VAL A 274 11.65 -14.44 2.04
CA VAL A 274 13.08 -14.64 1.91
C VAL A 274 13.44 -16.05 2.35
N GLU A 275 14.23 -16.71 1.50
CA GLU A 275 14.83 -17.99 1.78
C GLU A 275 16.25 -17.79 2.29
N ARG A 276 16.59 -18.47 3.38
CA ARG A 276 17.96 -18.47 3.91
C ARG A 276 18.35 -19.84 4.41
N LYS A 277 19.64 -20.17 4.30
CA LYS A 277 20.20 -21.40 4.83
C LYS A 277 20.68 -21.14 6.27
N GLU A 278 19.98 -21.72 7.23
CA GLU A 278 20.43 -21.79 8.61
C GLU A 278 21.46 -22.90 8.77
N THR A 279 22.52 -22.63 9.52
CA THR A 279 23.60 -23.60 9.76
C THR A 279 23.98 -23.58 11.23
N LEU A 280 24.28 -24.77 11.76
CA LEU A 280 24.78 -24.94 13.11
C LEU A 280 26.00 -25.85 13.11
N SER A 281 27.00 -25.50 13.92
CA SER A 281 28.14 -26.35 14.26
C SER A 281 28.40 -26.27 15.76
N THR A 282 28.23 -27.38 16.47
CA THR A 282 28.33 -27.42 17.94
C THR A 282 29.15 -28.62 18.40
N PRO A 283 30.16 -28.43 19.28
CA PRO A 283 30.84 -29.55 19.91
C PRO A 283 29.97 -30.16 21.02
N VAL A 284 29.89 -31.49 21.04
CA VAL A 284 29.21 -32.27 22.09
C VAL A 284 30.23 -33.18 22.77
N ASP A 285 30.26 -33.08 24.10
CA ASP A 285 31.06 -33.95 24.95
C ASP A 285 30.31 -35.27 25.19
N ILE A 286 31.04 -36.38 25.10
CA ILE A 286 30.54 -37.73 25.38
C ILE A 286 31.35 -38.28 26.55
N PRO A 287 30.83 -38.22 27.78
CA PRO A 287 31.58 -38.64 28.96
C PRO A 287 31.96 -40.13 28.95
N PRO A 288 32.96 -40.56 29.74
CA PRO A 288 33.34 -41.96 29.86
C PRO A 288 32.17 -42.81 30.35
N LYS A 289 32.01 -44.01 29.79
CA LYS A 289 30.96 -44.96 30.18
C LYS A 289 29.53 -44.36 30.08
N LYS A 290 29.32 -43.43 29.15
CA LYS A 290 28.00 -42.86 28.84
C LYS A 290 27.61 -43.04 27.37
N LYS A 291 26.30 -43.01 27.16
CA LYS A 291 25.63 -42.86 25.86
C LYS A 291 25.02 -41.45 25.82
N VAL A 292 25.18 -40.73 24.71
CA VAL A 292 24.59 -39.41 24.51
C VAL A 292 23.71 -39.44 23.27
N ASP A 293 22.42 -39.16 23.46
CA ASP A 293 21.47 -38.92 22.36
C ASP A 293 21.42 -37.43 22.09
N VAL A 294 21.63 -37.05 20.83
CA VAL A 294 21.61 -35.66 20.37
C VAL A 294 20.45 -35.49 19.41
N ASN A 295 19.53 -34.59 19.74
CA ASN A 295 18.42 -34.21 18.88
C ASN A 295 18.61 -32.76 18.44
N ILE A 296 18.54 -32.53 17.13
CA ILE A 296 18.66 -31.20 16.54
C ILE A 296 17.30 -30.83 15.97
N SER A 297 16.77 -29.68 16.36
CA SER A 297 15.46 -29.22 15.94
C SER A 297 15.45 -27.74 15.58
N ILE A 298 14.40 -27.29 14.92
CA ILE A 298 14.11 -25.87 14.71
C ILE A 298 12.62 -25.62 15.00
N GLY A 299 12.31 -24.52 15.65
CA GLY A 299 10.94 -24.09 15.87
C GLY A 299 10.41 -23.29 14.68
N ARG A 300 9.19 -23.56 14.25
CA ARG A 300 8.46 -22.79 13.24
C ARG A 300 7.17 -22.22 13.85
N ALA A 301 6.94 -20.92 13.69
CA ALA A 301 5.68 -20.28 14.04
C ALA A 301 5.01 -19.63 12.83
N THR A 302 3.69 -19.65 12.85
CA THR A 302 2.83 -18.93 11.93
C THR A 302 2.08 -17.83 12.66
N PHE A 303 2.03 -16.65 12.06
CA PHE A 303 1.31 -15.50 12.56
C PHE A 303 0.05 -15.30 11.74
N ASP A 304 -1.07 -15.05 12.41
CA ASP A 304 -2.30 -14.51 11.84
C ASP A 304 -2.87 -13.55 12.87
N LEU A 305 -2.62 -12.25 12.67
CA LEU A 305 -2.91 -11.23 13.67
C LEU A 305 -3.38 -9.94 12.99
N PRO A 306 -4.29 -9.19 13.64
CA PRO A 306 -4.68 -7.88 13.16
C PRO A 306 -3.50 -6.91 13.20
N TYR A 307 -3.45 -6.01 12.22
CA TYR A 307 -2.57 -4.86 12.22
C TYR A 307 -3.35 -3.57 11.97
N THR A 308 -2.81 -2.47 12.45
CA THR A 308 -3.20 -1.11 12.08
C THR A 308 -2.01 -0.41 11.45
N GLY A 309 -2.25 0.58 10.60
CA GLY A 309 -1.19 1.45 10.10
C GLY A 309 -1.75 2.62 9.33
N THR A 310 -0.86 3.39 8.73
CA THR A 310 -1.21 4.53 7.89
C THR A 310 -0.70 4.31 6.46
N MET A 311 -1.60 4.37 5.48
CA MET A 311 -1.21 4.44 4.08
C MET A 311 -0.89 5.88 3.69
N ILE A 312 0.26 6.11 3.07
CA ILE A 312 0.71 7.39 2.53
C ILE A 312 0.97 7.23 1.03
N ILE A 313 0.17 7.91 0.22
CA ILE A 313 0.32 7.94 -1.23
C ILE A 313 0.85 9.31 -1.62
N THR A 314 2.05 9.34 -2.20
CA THR A 314 2.63 10.57 -2.74
C THR A 314 2.39 10.61 -4.24
N CYS A 315 1.77 11.68 -4.73
CA CYS A 315 1.55 11.91 -6.15
C CYS A 315 2.76 12.60 -6.80
N LYS A 316 2.91 12.46 -8.12
CA LYS A 316 4.01 13.08 -8.89
C LYS A 316 3.99 14.62 -8.85
N ASN A 317 2.85 15.21 -8.56
CA ASN A 317 2.69 16.66 -8.36
C ASN A 317 3.04 17.12 -6.92
N GLY A 318 3.61 16.23 -6.08
CA GLY A 318 4.01 16.51 -4.70
C GLY A 318 2.89 16.44 -3.66
N SER A 319 1.63 16.35 -4.09
CA SER A 319 0.50 16.21 -3.16
C SER A 319 0.43 14.81 -2.53
N VAL A 320 -0.23 14.70 -1.37
CA VAL A 320 -0.27 13.47 -0.58
C VAL A 320 -1.70 13.11 -0.20
N LEU A 321 -2.08 11.85 -0.42
CA LEU A 321 -3.28 11.24 0.16
C LEU A 321 -2.86 10.31 1.31
N LYS A 322 -3.47 10.50 2.49
CA LYS A 322 -3.16 9.74 3.69
C LYS A 322 -4.45 9.23 4.34
N TYR A 323 -4.46 7.95 4.73
CA TYR A 323 -5.57 7.37 5.48
C TYR A 323 -5.12 6.23 6.39
N GLU A 324 -5.88 6.01 7.46
CA GLU A 324 -5.66 4.89 8.38
C GLU A 324 -6.20 3.59 7.78
N ILE A 325 -5.46 2.51 7.95
CA ILE A 325 -5.81 1.17 7.46
C ILE A 325 -5.77 0.16 8.62
N LYS A 326 -6.69 -0.80 8.54
CA LYS A 326 -6.70 -1.99 9.38
C LYS A 326 -6.73 -3.20 8.49
N GLY A 327 -6.02 -4.25 8.87
CA GLY A 327 -5.97 -5.49 8.10
C GLY A 327 -5.44 -6.65 8.91
N GLN A 328 -5.16 -7.76 8.23
CA GLN A 328 -4.51 -8.93 8.79
C GLN A 328 -3.06 -9.01 8.31
N TYR A 329 -2.16 -9.26 9.27
CA TYR A 329 -0.80 -9.68 9.00
C TYR A 329 -0.72 -11.19 9.07
N LYS A 330 -0.12 -11.79 8.05
CA LYS A 330 0.22 -13.21 8.03
C LYS A 330 1.72 -13.38 7.90
N GLY A 331 2.30 -14.24 8.72
CA GLY A 331 3.74 -14.42 8.74
C GLY A 331 4.18 -15.85 9.04
N VAL A 332 5.41 -16.16 8.67
CA VAL A 332 6.12 -17.38 9.06
C VAL A 332 7.50 -16.98 9.56
N ALA A 333 7.81 -17.34 10.81
CA ALA A 333 9.14 -17.15 11.38
C ALA A 333 9.67 -18.46 11.96
N TYR A 334 10.98 -18.53 12.12
CA TYR A 334 11.68 -19.65 12.69
C TYR A 334 12.51 -19.20 13.90
N THR A 335 12.71 -20.10 14.85
CA THR A 335 13.74 -19.94 15.88
C THR A 335 15.11 -20.26 15.28
N ASP A 336 16.17 -20.05 16.05
CA ASP A 336 17.47 -20.63 15.75
C ASP A 336 17.40 -22.17 15.86
N ILE A 337 18.38 -22.85 15.25
CA ILE A 337 18.54 -24.31 15.37
C ILE A 337 18.96 -24.63 16.81
N LYS A 338 18.27 -25.60 17.42
CA LYS A 338 18.52 -26.07 18.78
C LYS A 338 19.14 -27.45 18.81
N VAL A 339 19.94 -27.70 19.85
CA VAL A 339 20.54 -29.00 20.16
C VAL A 339 20.13 -29.40 21.56
N ASP A 340 19.46 -30.54 21.68
CA ASP A 340 19.07 -31.17 22.92
C ASP A 340 19.86 -32.45 23.12
N THR A 341 20.66 -32.52 24.17
CA THR A 341 21.46 -33.72 24.52
C THR A 341 20.88 -34.43 25.73
N LYS A 342 20.73 -35.76 25.65
CA LYS A 342 20.35 -36.60 26.78
C LYS A 342 21.42 -37.65 27.03
N GLU A 343 21.92 -37.69 28.26
CA GLU A 343 22.94 -38.65 28.68
C GLU A 343 22.33 -39.85 29.40
N TYR A 344 22.90 -41.02 29.17
CA TYR A 344 22.51 -42.28 29.80
C TYR A 344 23.74 -43.08 30.21
N ASP A 345 23.62 -43.85 31.28
CA ASP A 345 24.61 -44.86 31.64
C ASP A 345 24.62 -46.01 30.62
N LEU A 346 25.81 -46.61 30.46
CA LEU A 346 26.10 -47.60 29.42
C LEU A 346 25.87 -49.07 29.79
#